data_AF-A0A9E0LG31-F1
#
_entry.id   AF-A0A9E0LG31-F1
#
_cell.length_a   1.000
_cell.length_b   1.000
_cell.length_c   1.000
_cell.angle_alpha   90.00
_cell.angle_beta   90.00
_cell.angle_gamma   90.00
#
_symmetry.space_group_name_H-M   'P 1'
#
loop_
_entity.id
_entity.type
_entity.pdbx_description
1 polymer ?
#
loop_
_entity_poly.entity_id
_entity_poly.type
_entity_poly.pdbx_seq_one_letter_code
_entity_poly.pdbx_strand_id
1 'polypeptide(L)'
;MHDLGAQKLDVKKVKDRILKCCKNKPGLSDVAQIVDMALEFNKCKFALAWEGNQHLSSTLDLGQIKEDAPILACFGDLKIDGDFFSRYHDDWQPMLFIDGTLTCNNIVKGGMFLVVRGDINLTGYYVGDNNEGYLRVSGAFNGAGFVPRLRDKLPTEEYIAGGVKAKSFSIVDCSDHQLKKYFVPEVIAGGWSAVNIDEIINFAKAGKSIWKERNHPESETKLTLPPLVERPADPTNLGTIGPLTKLKEELLSAITAALQASKSNNPVDCFSEFVNHELETHGQENAIVLPGGTKLDGDLILENFAPWAGQSKVSAIVCLGDLEVAGDILNKTLEHGPMLFVKGSLTVNSLHKAGSTVIVLGDLLASELVIGEYNDGLLRVAGDLKAAALLSLDHDCYVAGETKAPYFHSDDCIWRDHLSEHVFSDDADDCPDAGLLLRCFKAGLPIFELSGSEHQ
;
A
#
# COMPACT_ATOMS: atom_id res chain seq x y z
N MET A 1 -2.03 39.19 18.89
CA MET A 1 -2.24 40.02 20.10
C MET A 1 -3.42 39.40 20.82
N HIS A 2 -3.17 38.37 21.63
CA HIS A 2 -4.21 37.67 22.37
C HIS A 2 -3.73 37.53 23.81
N ASP A 3 -3.64 38.66 24.52
CA ASP A 3 -3.66 38.63 25.97
C ASP A 3 -5.13 38.36 26.34
N LEU A 4 -5.52 37.08 26.30
CA LEU A 4 -6.91 36.59 26.39
C LEU A 4 -7.55 36.81 27.78
N GLY A 5 -7.02 37.73 28.59
CA GLY A 5 -7.42 37.88 29.99
C GLY A 5 -7.14 36.62 30.83
N ALA A 6 -6.25 35.74 30.35
CA ALA A 6 -5.90 34.50 31.02
C ALA A 6 -5.12 34.80 32.30
N GLN A 7 -5.46 34.11 33.39
CA GLN A 7 -4.71 34.21 34.63
C GLN A 7 -3.51 33.26 34.59
N LYS A 8 -2.33 33.76 34.99
CA LYS A 8 -1.17 32.91 35.25
C LYS A 8 -1.36 32.22 36.59
N LEU A 9 -1.60 30.91 36.56
CA LEU A 9 -1.80 30.10 37.76
C LEU A 9 -0.65 29.11 37.93
N ASP A 10 -0.37 28.74 39.17
CA ASP A 10 0.59 27.67 39.47
C ASP A 10 0.18 26.37 38.74
N VAL A 11 1.12 25.82 37.98
CA VAL A 11 0.85 24.68 37.09
C VAL A 11 0.40 23.43 37.86
N LYS A 12 0.86 23.24 39.10
CA LYS A 12 0.43 22.12 39.96
C LYS A 12 -1.03 22.28 40.36
N LYS A 13 -1.45 23.51 40.71
CA LYS A 13 -2.85 23.79 41.03
C LYS A 13 -3.77 23.56 39.84
N VAL A 14 -3.34 23.95 38.64
CA VAL A 14 -4.11 23.73 37.40
C VAL A 14 -4.18 22.23 37.09
N LYS A 15 -3.06 21.50 37.18
CA LYS A 15 -3.03 20.04 37.06
C LYS A 15 -4.02 19.37 38.01
N ASP A 16 -3.94 19.64 39.31
CA ASP A 16 -4.83 19.03 40.31
C ASP A 16 -6.31 19.28 39.99
N ARG A 17 -6.62 20.48 39.49
CA ARG A 17 -7.98 20.84 39.08
C ARG A 17 -8.42 20.08 37.83
N ILE A 18 -7.57 19.98 36.80
CA ILE A 18 -7.85 19.17 35.60
C ILE A 18 -8.14 17.73 35.99
N LEU A 19 -7.29 17.11 36.82
CA LEU A 19 -7.48 15.72 37.26
C LEU A 19 -8.78 15.54 38.04
N LYS A 20 -9.14 16.52 38.89
CA LYS A 20 -10.42 16.52 39.60
C LYS A 20 -11.60 16.60 38.63
N CYS A 21 -11.52 17.43 37.59
CA CYS A 21 -12.55 17.57 36.56
C CYS A 21 -12.73 16.31 35.70
N CYS A 22 -11.63 15.60 35.42
CA CYS A 22 -11.63 14.38 34.60
C CYS A 22 -11.96 13.10 35.38
N LYS A 23 -11.98 13.15 36.71
CA LYS A 23 -12.25 11.98 37.55
C LYS A 23 -13.60 11.35 37.20
N ASN A 24 -13.58 10.05 36.90
CA ASN A 24 -14.75 9.24 36.53
C ASN A 24 -15.47 9.71 35.25
N LYS A 25 -14.83 10.50 34.39
CA LYS A 25 -15.39 10.89 33.10
C LYS A 25 -15.05 9.83 32.04
N PRO A 26 -16.03 9.38 31.23
CA PRO A 26 -15.77 8.46 30.12
C PRO A 26 -14.66 8.99 29.22
N GLY A 27 -13.70 8.14 28.87
CA GLY A 27 -12.63 8.49 27.95
C GLY A 27 -11.53 9.38 28.49
N LEU A 28 -11.56 9.77 29.77
CA LEU A 28 -10.57 10.68 30.36
C LEU A 28 -9.71 10.01 31.45
N SER A 29 -9.65 8.67 31.48
CA SER A 29 -8.92 7.92 32.51
C SER A 29 -7.40 8.10 32.44
N ASP A 30 -6.87 8.44 31.28
CA ASP A 30 -5.44 8.63 31.00
C ASP A 30 -5.00 10.10 31.04
N VAL A 31 -5.90 11.06 31.31
CA VAL A 31 -5.57 12.50 31.33
C VAL A 31 -4.42 12.84 32.29
N ALA A 32 -4.22 12.05 33.35
CA ALA A 32 -3.04 12.20 34.21
C ALA A 32 -1.72 12.06 33.44
N GLN A 33 -1.62 11.05 32.58
CA GLN A 33 -0.45 10.80 31.75
C GLN A 33 -0.28 11.90 30.69
N ILE A 34 -1.38 12.35 30.09
CA ILE A 34 -1.38 13.44 29.09
C ILE A 34 -0.85 14.74 29.70
N VAL A 35 -1.32 15.10 30.90
CA VAL A 35 -0.85 16.30 31.61
C VAL A 35 0.61 16.17 32.00
N ASP A 36 1.06 14.98 32.46
CA ASP A 36 2.47 14.75 32.79
C ASP A 36 3.36 14.90 31.56
N MET A 37 2.94 14.33 30.42
CA MET A 37 3.66 14.45 29.15
C MET A 37 3.76 15.92 28.69
N ALA A 38 2.66 16.69 28.78
CA ALA A 38 2.68 18.12 28.47
C ALA A 38 3.66 18.92 29.36
N LEU A 39 3.86 18.51 30.61
CA LEU A 39 4.78 19.15 31.55
C LEU A 39 6.24 18.74 31.36
N GLU A 40 6.51 17.56 30.80
CA GLU A 40 7.87 17.11 30.51
C GLU A 40 8.54 17.96 29.42
N PHE A 41 7.74 18.39 28.43
CA PHE A 41 8.24 19.17 27.31
C PHE A 41 8.46 20.65 27.62
N ASN A 42 7.85 21.20 28.67
CA ASN A 42 8.00 22.62 29.03
C ASN A 42 8.19 22.83 30.53
N LYS A 43 9.35 23.40 30.90
CA LYS A 43 9.77 23.62 32.30
C LYS A 43 9.08 24.81 32.99
N CYS A 44 8.16 25.50 32.32
CA CYS A 44 7.45 26.62 32.90
C CYS A 44 6.55 26.20 34.06
N LYS A 45 6.56 27.02 35.12
CA LYS A 45 5.90 26.72 36.40
C LYS A 45 4.46 27.24 36.49
N PHE A 46 3.97 27.88 35.43
CA PHE A 46 2.63 28.41 35.38
C PHE A 46 1.87 27.85 34.18
N ALA A 47 0.56 27.82 34.29
CA ALA A 47 -0.38 27.60 33.20
C ALA A 47 -1.17 28.88 32.95
N LEU A 48 -1.70 29.03 31.73
CA LEU A 48 -2.68 30.06 31.43
C LEU A 48 -4.07 29.48 31.61
N ALA A 49 -4.88 30.12 32.46
CA ALA A 49 -6.21 29.64 32.79
C ALA A 49 -7.28 30.71 32.63
N TRP A 50 -8.42 30.30 32.08
CA TRP A 50 -9.64 31.09 32.00
C TRP A 50 -10.72 30.47 32.89
N GLU A 51 -11.48 31.33 33.57
CA GLU A 51 -12.59 30.92 34.44
C GLU A 51 -13.94 31.21 33.78
N GLY A 52 -14.83 30.23 33.81
CA GLY A 52 -16.15 30.34 33.19
C GLY A 52 -16.10 30.33 31.66
N ASN A 53 -17.25 30.62 31.05
CA ASN A 53 -17.41 30.53 29.61
C ASN A 53 -16.62 31.63 28.88
N GLN A 54 -15.85 31.23 27.88
CA GLN A 54 -15.02 32.11 27.07
C GLN A 54 -15.56 32.21 25.64
N HIS A 55 -15.43 33.42 25.06
CA HIS A 55 -15.79 33.69 23.68
C HIS A 55 -14.67 34.48 23.00
N LEU A 56 -14.08 33.87 21.97
CA LEU A 56 -13.09 34.49 21.09
C LEU A 56 -13.75 34.90 19.78
N SER A 57 -13.66 36.18 19.43
CA SER A 57 -14.26 36.72 18.20
C SER A 57 -13.45 36.44 16.93
N SER A 58 -12.34 35.71 17.03
CA SER A 58 -11.40 35.42 15.96
C SER A 58 -10.79 34.03 16.10
N THR A 59 -9.97 33.62 15.13
CA THR A 59 -9.19 32.38 15.16
C THR A 59 -8.30 32.30 16.40
N LEU A 60 -8.26 31.13 17.03
CA LEU A 60 -7.27 30.77 18.04
C LEU A 60 -6.14 30.02 17.34
N ASP A 61 -4.96 30.60 17.30
CA ASP A 61 -3.76 29.98 16.75
C ASP A 61 -2.72 29.86 17.85
N LEU A 62 -2.41 28.63 18.26
CA LEU A 62 -1.47 28.38 19.34
C LEU A 62 -0.05 28.78 18.99
N GLY A 63 0.32 28.79 17.71
CA GLY A 63 1.62 29.30 17.26
C GLY A 63 1.79 30.81 17.50
N GLN A 64 0.71 31.52 17.82
CA GLN A 64 0.73 32.97 18.11
C GLN A 64 0.74 33.29 19.61
N ILE A 65 0.67 32.29 20.48
CA ILE A 65 0.79 32.47 21.93
C ILE A 65 2.26 32.69 22.25
N LYS A 66 2.57 33.84 22.86
CA LYS A 66 3.96 34.24 23.14
C LYS A 66 4.47 33.71 24.47
N GLU A 67 3.56 33.30 25.34
CA GLU A 67 3.86 32.77 26.66
C GLU A 67 4.19 31.28 26.57
N ASP A 68 5.37 30.92 27.05
CA ASP A 68 5.77 29.53 27.25
C ASP A 68 4.97 28.92 28.41
N ALA A 69 3.74 28.47 28.16
CA ALA A 69 2.90 27.82 29.17
C ALA A 69 2.67 26.35 28.78
N PRO A 70 3.04 25.33 29.60
CA PRO A 70 2.78 23.92 29.34
C PRO A 70 1.30 23.60 29.04
N ILE A 71 0.40 24.36 29.65
CA ILE A 71 -1.04 24.12 29.68
C ILE A 71 -1.80 25.42 29.49
N LEU A 72 -2.80 25.36 28.61
CA LEU A 72 -3.88 26.33 28.46
C LEU A 72 -5.17 25.66 28.96
N ALA A 73 -5.84 26.25 29.94
CA ALA A 73 -7.01 25.65 30.58
C ALA A 73 -8.22 26.59 30.56
N CYS A 74 -9.32 26.17 29.96
CA CYS A 74 -10.62 26.83 30.04
C CYS A 74 -11.54 26.05 31.00
N PHE A 75 -11.80 26.60 32.18
CA PHE A 75 -12.73 26.02 33.16
C PHE A 75 -14.18 26.47 32.89
N GLY A 76 -14.65 26.16 31.69
CA GLY A 76 -15.98 26.51 31.16
C GLY A 76 -16.08 26.13 29.69
N ASP A 77 -17.15 26.57 29.02
CA ASP A 77 -17.28 26.42 27.56
C ASP A 77 -16.31 27.37 26.83
N LEU A 78 -15.76 26.93 25.70
CA LEU A 78 -14.92 27.75 24.83
C LEU A 78 -15.57 27.88 23.46
N LYS A 79 -16.01 29.09 23.13
CA LYS A 79 -16.50 29.44 21.79
C LYS A 79 -15.45 30.27 21.04
N ILE A 80 -15.18 29.90 19.79
CA ILE A 80 -14.27 30.58 18.89
C ILE A 80 -15.07 30.86 17.60
N ASP A 81 -15.23 32.12 17.23
CA ASP A 81 -15.96 32.46 15.99
C ASP A 81 -15.14 32.14 14.72
N GLY A 82 -13.82 31.96 14.87
CA GLY A 82 -12.89 31.56 13.83
C GLY A 82 -12.48 30.09 13.88
N ASP A 83 -11.30 29.81 13.32
CA ASP A 83 -10.70 28.48 13.30
C ASP A 83 -9.90 28.22 14.59
N PHE A 84 -9.64 26.96 14.92
CA PHE A 84 -8.67 26.57 15.93
C PHE A 84 -7.46 25.90 15.25
N PHE A 85 -6.30 26.54 15.34
CA PHE A 85 -5.06 26.08 14.75
C PHE A 85 -4.03 25.73 15.81
N SER A 86 -3.46 24.56 15.62
CA SER A 86 -2.34 24.00 16.34
C SER A 86 -1.42 23.37 15.30
N ARG A 87 -1.04 24.12 14.26
CA ARG A 87 -0.23 23.57 13.15
C ARG A 87 1.14 23.15 13.67
N TYR A 88 1.69 22.05 13.16
CA TYR A 88 3.03 21.64 13.58
C TYR A 88 4.04 22.73 13.23
N HIS A 89 4.71 23.24 14.26
CA HIS A 89 5.98 23.94 14.13
C HIS A 89 7.02 22.99 14.73
N ASP A 90 8.28 23.04 14.30
CA ASP A 90 9.37 22.18 14.83
C ASP A 90 9.63 22.33 16.36
N ASP A 91 8.79 23.12 17.05
CA ASP A 91 8.75 23.38 18.47
C ASP A 91 7.45 22.83 19.12
N TRP A 92 7.58 22.39 20.36
CA TRP A 92 6.49 21.84 21.18
C TRP A 92 5.31 22.83 21.36
N GLN A 93 4.07 22.31 21.40
CA GLN A 93 2.84 23.09 21.60
C GLN A 93 2.11 22.77 22.91
N PRO A 94 1.43 23.76 23.51
CA PRO A 94 0.82 23.61 24.82
C PRO A 94 -0.45 22.79 24.81
N MET A 95 -0.64 21.95 25.82
CA MET A 95 -1.90 21.22 25.99
C MET A 95 -3.06 22.20 26.16
N LEU A 96 -4.15 22.00 25.40
CA LEU A 96 -5.42 22.70 25.61
C LEU A 96 -6.41 21.81 26.36
N PHE A 97 -6.86 22.26 27.53
CA PHE A 97 -7.90 21.64 28.34
C PHE A 97 -9.16 22.50 28.39
N ILE A 98 -10.32 21.87 28.20
CA ILE A 98 -11.64 22.53 28.23
C ILE A 98 -12.59 21.70 29.12
N ASP A 99 -13.05 22.29 30.23
CA ASP A 99 -14.00 21.65 31.16
C ASP A 99 -15.45 21.65 30.65
N GLY A 100 -15.74 22.43 29.61
CA GLY A 100 -17.03 22.51 28.93
C GLY A 100 -16.99 22.02 27.48
N THR A 101 -17.83 22.64 26.66
CA THR A 101 -17.98 22.40 25.22
C THR A 101 -17.01 23.28 24.42
N LEU A 102 -16.37 22.73 23.39
CA LEU A 102 -15.61 23.49 22.40
C LEU A 102 -16.49 23.75 21.17
N THR A 103 -16.63 25.01 20.77
CA THR A 103 -17.31 25.39 19.53
C THR A 103 -16.39 26.25 18.67
N CYS A 104 -16.12 25.85 17.43
CA CYS A 104 -15.33 26.63 16.48
C CYS A 104 -15.67 26.28 15.02
N ASN A 105 -15.05 26.96 14.04
CA ASN A 105 -15.32 26.64 12.64
C ASN A 105 -14.64 25.33 12.23
N ASN A 106 -13.31 25.31 12.30
CA ASN A 106 -12.48 24.16 11.98
C ASN A 106 -11.49 23.90 13.10
N ILE A 107 -10.97 22.69 13.18
CA ILE A 107 -9.81 22.34 13.99
C ILE A 107 -8.74 21.78 13.07
N VAL A 108 -7.56 22.42 13.05
CA VAL A 108 -6.33 21.82 12.53
C VAL A 108 -5.42 21.52 13.69
N LYS A 109 -5.15 20.24 13.92
CA LYS A 109 -4.41 19.78 15.09
C LYS A 109 -3.11 19.10 14.66
N GLY A 110 -1.98 19.67 15.08
CA GLY A 110 -0.63 19.17 14.85
C GLY A 110 0.11 19.02 16.18
N GLY A 111 0.40 17.78 16.56
CA GLY A 111 1.27 17.42 17.71
C GLY A 111 0.77 17.77 19.12
N MET A 112 -0.21 18.67 19.29
CA MET A 112 -0.70 19.12 20.59
C MET A 112 -1.71 18.15 21.24
N PHE A 113 -1.73 18.10 22.58
CA PHE A 113 -2.79 17.45 23.37
C PHE A 113 -4.05 18.33 23.48
N LEU A 114 -5.20 17.79 23.06
CA LEU A 114 -6.51 18.41 23.21
C LEU A 114 -7.41 17.55 24.09
N VAL A 115 -7.86 18.10 25.22
CA VAL A 115 -8.76 17.42 26.17
C VAL A 115 -10.01 18.25 26.36
N VAL A 116 -11.17 17.70 26.00
CA VAL A 116 -12.48 18.35 26.08
C VAL A 116 -13.44 17.48 26.89
N ARG A 117 -14.02 18.03 27.97
CA ARG A 117 -14.95 17.28 28.82
C ARG A 117 -16.38 17.26 28.28
N GLY A 118 -16.78 18.30 27.54
CA GLY A 118 -18.06 18.39 26.85
C GLY A 118 -17.98 17.86 25.42
N ASP A 119 -18.84 18.42 24.57
CA ASP A 119 -18.86 18.13 23.14
C ASP A 119 -17.84 18.99 22.38
N ILE A 120 -17.47 18.53 21.19
CA ILE A 120 -16.84 19.37 20.16
C ILE A 120 -17.88 19.63 19.08
N ASN A 121 -18.17 20.91 18.82
CA ASN A 121 -19.15 21.35 17.83
C ASN A 121 -18.48 22.23 16.78
N LEU A 122 -18.31 21.68 15.57
CA LEU A 122 -17.72 22.36 14.44
C LEU A 122 -18.77 22.71 13.40
N THR A 123 -18.60 23.86 12.74
CA THR A 123 -19.35 24.17 11.50
C THR A 123 -18.69 23.55 10.26
N GLY A 124 -17.37 23.29 10.33
CA GLY A 124 -16.55 22.69 9.29
C GLY A 124 -15.89 21.38 9.73
N TYR A 125 -14.59 21.25 9.51
CA TYR A 125 -13.85 19.99 9.64
C TYR A 125 -12.89 19.97 10.83
N TYR A 126 -12.66 18.76 11.33
CA TYR A 126 -11.45 18.42 12.08
C TYR A 126 -10.45 17.74 11.14
N VAL A 127 -9.22 18.22 11.14
CA VAL A 127 -8.12 17.67 10.33
C VAL A 127 -6.88 17.49 11.20
N GLY A 128 -6.37 16.26 11.24
CA GLY A 128 -5.07 15.95 11.84
C GLY A 128 -3.92 16.31 10.89
N ASP A 129 -3.08 17.26 11.28
CA ASP A 129 -1.88 17.69 10.55
C ASP A 129 -0.69 16.78 10.89
N ASN A 130 -0.45 16.61 12.19
CA ASN A 130 0.58 15.74 12.75
C ASN A 130 0.04 14.94 13.96
N ASN A 131 0.57 13.73 14.17
CA ASN A 131 -0.01 12.68 15.01
C ASN A 131 0.57 12.59 16.44
N GLU A 132 1.43 13.52 16.86
CA GLU A 132 2.17 13.40 18.13
C GLU A 132 1.35 13.73 19.41
N GLY A 133 0.11 14.23 19.26
CA GLY A 133 -0.72 14.65 20.39
C GLY A 133 -2.05 13.93 20.50
N TYR A 134 -2.52 13.68 21.73
CA TYR A 134 -3.79 13.02 21.99
C TYR A 134 -5.01 13.94 21.82
N LEU A 135 -6.09 13.40 21.25
CA LEU A 135 -7.44 13.94 21.37
C LEU A 135 -8.23 13.10 22.39
N ARG A 136 -8.79 13.75 23.41
CA ARG A 136 -9.69 13.14 24.40
C ARG A 136 -10.96 13.96 24.52
N VAL A 137 -12.10 13.35 24.25
CA VAL A 137 -13.41 13.98 24.34
C VAL A 137 -14.34 13.09 25.15
N SER A 138 -14.88 13.60 26.26
CA SER A 138 -15.87 12.85 27.05
C SER A 138 -17.30 12.98 26.48
N GLY A 139 -17.56 14.00 25.66
CA GLY A 139 -18.81 14.16 24.91
C GLY A 139 -18.73 13.60 23.49
N ALA A 140 -19.63 14.06 22.63
CA ALA A 140 -19.67 13.73 21.21
C ALA A 140 -18.89 14.74 20.36
N PHE A 141 -18.50 14.33 19.16
CA PHE A 141 -18.00 15.20 18.12
C PHE A 141 -19.08 15.44 17.06
N ASN A 142 -19.32 16.70 16.69
CA ASN A 142 -20.23 17.12 15.64
C ASN A 142 -19.49 18.04 14.66
N GLY A 143 -19.63 17.82 13.35
CA GLY A 143 -19.01 18.64 12.31
C GLY A 143 -19.33 18.17 10.90
N ALA A 144 -18.82 18.88 9.88
CA ALA A 144 -18.94 18.51 8.48
C ALA A 144 -18.07 17.29 8.10
N GLY A 145 -17.00 17.04 8.86
CA GLY A 145 -16.18 15.84 8.71
C GLY A 145 -15.08 15.74 9.75
N PHE A 146 -14.60 14.51 9.95
CA PHE A 146 -13.58 14.15 10.92
C PHE A 146 -12.47 13.37 10.20
N VAL A 147 -11.34 14.02 9.95
CA VAL A 147 -10.20 13.44 9.20
C VAL A 147 -8.99 13.32 10.13
N PRO A 148 -8.97 12.32 11.03
CA PRO A 148 -7.86 12.13 11.95
C PRO A 148 -6.63 11.53 11.24
N ARG A 149 -5.45 11.88 11.75
CA ARG A 149 -4.18 11.25 11.37
C ARG A 149 -3.70 10.38 12.51
N LEU A 150 -4.16 9.12 12.55
CA LEU A 150 -3.70 8.13 13.54
C LEU A 150 -2.28 7.63 13.15
N ARG A 151 -1.61 6.84 13.98
CA ARG A 151 -0.46 6.01 13.57
C ARG A 151 -0.72 4.60 14.09
N ASP A 152 -0.18 3.61 13.40
CA ASP A 152 -0.24 2.19 13.76
C ASP A 152 -0.35 1.90 15.26
N LYS A 153 -1.32 1.03 15.60
CA LYS A 153 -1.42 0.08 16.74
C LYS A 153 -0.66 0.40 18.04
N LEU A 154 -0.49 1.67 18.42
CA LEU A 154 -0.19 2.06 19.78
C LEU A 154 -1.51 2.09 20.56
N PRO A 155 -1.51 1.80 21.88
CA PRO A 155 -2.73 1.69 22.69
C PRO A 155 -3.44 3.04 22.95
N THR A 156 -3.30 4.02 22.07
CA THR A 156 -3.59 5.44 22.31
C THR A 156 -4.23 6.15 21.11
N GLU A 157 -5.40 5.67 20.67
CA GLU A 157 -6.22 6.31 19.63
C GLU A 157 -6.79 7.65 20.11
N GLU A 158 -7.16 8.55 19.19
CA GLU A 158 -8.08 9.65 19.49
C GLU A 158 -9.38 9.07 20.05
N TYR A 159 -9.78 9.50 21.26
CA TYR A 159 -10.92 8.89 21.94
C TYR A 159 -12.04 9.91 22.14
N ILE A 160 -13.20 9.61 21.56
CA ILE A 160 -14.42 10.43 21.65
C ILE A 160 -15.53 9.57 22.23
N ALA A 161 -15.77 9.69 23.53
CA ALA A 161 -16.65 8.80 24.29
C ALA A 161 -18.11 8.83 23.79
N GLY A 162 -18.58 9.98 23.35
CA GLY A 162 -19.92 10.17 22.79
C GLY A 162 -20.04 9.83 21.30
N GLY A 163 -18.95 9.36 20.68
CA GLY A 163 -18.89 9.01 19.26
C GLY A 163 -18.73 10.22 18.32
N VAL A 164 -18.38 9.92 17.06
CA VAL A 164 -18.22 10.88 15.97
C VAL A 164 -19.51 10.94 15.16
N LYS A 165 -20.18 12.09 15.17
CA LYS A 165 -21.40 12.38 14.39
C LYS A 165 -21.08 13.20 13.15
N ALA A 166 -20.15 12.69 12.35
CA ALA A 166 -19.71 13.28 11.10
C ALA A 166 -19.22 12.17 10.15
N LYS A 167 -19.10 12.46 8.85
CA LYS A 167 -18.33 11.58 7.96
C LYS A 167 -16.88 11.55 8.44
N SER A 168 -16.28 10.37 8.53
CA SER A 168 -14.93 10.18 9.04
C SER A 168 -14.05 9.39 8.08
N PHE A 169 -12.78 9.77 7.98
CA PHE A 169 -11.79 9.03 7.20
C PHE A 169 -10.41 9.15 7.87
N SER A 170 -9.81 8.01 8.20
CA SER A 170 -8.47 7.96 8.80
C SER A 170 -7.42 7.94 7.70
N ILE A 171 -6.48 8.88 7.72
CA ILE A 171 -5.44 9.03 6.67
C ILE A 171 -4.17 8.20 6.94
N VAL A 172 -4.30 7.06 7.62
CA VAL A 172 -3.16 6.21 8.00
C VAL A 172 -3.01 5.09 6.99
N ASP A 173 -1.81 4.99 6.41
CA ASP A 173 -1.45 3.97 5.41
C ASP A 173 -2.47 3.85 4.27
N CYS A 174 -3.11 4.96 3.92
CA CYS A 174 -4.06 4.99 2.82
C CYS A 174 -3.35 5.28 1.50
N SER A 175 -3.67 4.51 0.47
CA SER A 175 -3.14 4.78 -0.87
C SER A 175 -3.78 6.00 -1.52
N ASP A 176 -3.10 6.55 -2.53
CA ASP A 176 -3.64 7.63 -3.37
C ASP A 176 -4.99 7.26 -3.99
N HIS A 177 -5.18 5.99 -4.34
CA HIS A 177 -6.46 5.48 -4.82
C HIS A 177 -7.56 5.61 -3.76
N GLN A 178 -7.29 5.20 -2.52
CA GLN A 178 -8.23 5.36 -1.43
C GLN A 178 -8.55 6.84 -1.19
N LEU A 179 -7.58 7.73 -1.21
CA LEU A 179 -7.83 9.17 -1.11
C LEU A 179 -8.75 9.66 -2.24
N LYS A 180 -8.45 9.28 -3.49
CA LYS A 180 -9.27 9.59 -4.67
C LYS A 180 -10.71 9.07 -4.57
N LYS A 181 -10.98 7.99 -3.82
CA LYS A 181 -12.33 7.42 -3.64
C LYS A 181 -13.19 8.22 -2.65
N TYR A 182 -12.58 8.82 -1.63
CA TYR A 182 -13.31 9.48 -0.54
C TYR A 182 -13.34 11.01 -0.70
N PHE A 183 -12.30 11.58 -1.29
CA PHE A 183 -12.09 13.02 -1.34
C PHE A 183 -12.20 13.58 -2.76
N VAL A 184 -12.61 14.84 -2.86
CA VAL A 184 -12.52 15.61 -4.11
C VAL A 184 -11.04 15.82 -4.47
N PRO A 185 -10.67 15.86 -5.77
CA PRO A 185 -9.26 15.92 -6.19
C PRO A 185 -8.48 17.09 -5.58
N GLU A 186 -9.14 18.23 -5.35
CA GLU A 186 -8.52 19.47 -4.86
C GLU A 186 -7.96 19.34 -3.43
N VAL A 187 -8.50 18.43 -2.62
CA VAL A 187 -8.03 18.23 -1.24
C VAL A 187 -6.99 17.12 -1.13
N ILE A 188 -6.63 16.43 -2.21
CA ILE A 188 -5.58 15.40 -2.22
C ILE A 188 -4.23 16.10 -2.40
N ALA A 189 -3.28 15.86 -1.49
CA ALA A 189 -1.94 16.43 -1.57
C ALA A 189 -0.95 15.42 -2.17
N GLY A 190 0.13 15.92 -2.77
CA GLY A 190 1.26 15.07 -3.13
C GLY A 190 2.24 14.87 -1.96
N GLY A 191 2.96 13.76 -1.96
CA GLY A 191 4.02 13.48 -0.98
C GLY A 191 3.49 13.12 0.41
N TRP A 192 4.19 13.55 1.47
CA TRP A 192 3.96 13.09 2.85
C TRP A 192 2.67 13.59 3.52
N SER A 193 1.95 14.55 2.93
CA SER A 193 0.83 15.22 3.59
C SER A 193 -0.51 14.51 3.42
N ALA A 194 -0.65 13.55 2.48
CA ALA A 194 -1.88 12.83 2.08
C ALA A 194 -3.06 13.74 1.64
N VAL A 195 -3.41 14.76 2.42
CA VAL A 195 -4.44 15.76 2.12
C VAL A 195 -3.91 17.19 2.23
N ASN A 196 -4.51 18.10 1.45
CA ASN A 196 -4.22 19.53 1.49
C ASN A 196 -5.13 20.21 2.53
N ILE A 197 -4.56 20.51 3.70
CA ILE A 197 -5.28 21.07 4.85
C ILE A 197 -5.86 22.46 4.54
N ASP A 198 -5.10 23.30 3.83
CA ASP A 198 -5.55 24.65 3.50
C ASP A 198 -6.76 24.60 2.55
N GLU A 199 -6.76 23.67 1.59
CA GLU A 199 -7.93 23.43 0.75
C GLU A 199 -9.13 22.90 1.54
N ILE A 200 -8.94 21.99 2.50
CA ILE A 200 -10.04 21.53 3.37
C ILE A 200 -10.67 22.72 4.13
N ILE A 201 -9.85 23.64 4.65
CA ILE A 201 -10.35 24.86 5.32
C ILE A 201 -11.11 25.76 4.33
N ASN A 202 -10.58 25.94 3.11
CA ASN A 202 -11.23 26.75 2.09
C ASN A 202 -12.61 26.17 1.71
N PHE A 203 -12.71 24.84 1.60
CA PHE A 203 -13.96 24.14 1.39
C PHE A 203 -14.96 24.40 2.53
N ALA A 204 -14.53 24.30 3.79
CA ALA A 204 -15.38 24.62 4.94
C ALA A 204 -15.91 26.05 4.88
N LYS A 205 -15.04 27.03 4.62
CA LYS A 205 -15.40 28.45 4.53
C LYS A 205 -16.39 28.73 3.38
N ALA A 206 -16.29 27.96 2.31
CA ALA A 206 -17.22 28.02 1.18
C ALA A 206 -18.51 27.20 1.37
N GLY A 207 -18.66 26.47 2.49
CA GLY A 207 -19.79 25.56 2.72
C GLY A 207 -19.80 24.36 1.76
N LYS A 208 -18.64 24.01 1.19
CA LYS A 208 -18.47 22.89 0.25
C LYS A 208 -18.06 21.61 0.98
N SER A 209 -18.46 20.47 0.43
CA SER A 209 -18.04 19.17 0.94
C SER A 209 -16.65 18.79 0.40
N ILE A 210 -15.73 18.38 1.27
CA ILE A 210 -14.48 17.73 0.85
C ILE A 210 -14.70 16.28 0.41
N TRP A 211 -15.85 15.72 0.80
CA TRP A 211 -16.22 14.37 0.46
C TRP A 211 -16.75 14.34 -0.97
N LYS A 212 -16.28 13.39 -1.78
CA LYS A 212 -16.98 13.08 -3.02
C LYS A 212 -18.42 12.70 -2.69
N GLU A 213 -19.38 13.29 -3.41
CA GLU A 213 -20.75 12.82 -3.36
C GLU A 213 -20.76 11.40 -3.91
N ARG A 214 -20.82 10.43 -3.01
CA ARG A 214 -21.18 9.07 -3.38
C ARG A 214 -22.64 9.13 -3.84
N ASN A 215 -22.86 9.17 -5.14
CA ASN A 215 -23.87 8.25 -5.67
C ASN A 215 -23.49 6.91 -5.06
N HIS A 216 -24.36 6.35 -4.21
CA HIS A 216 -24.11 5.10 -3.50
C HIS A 216 -23.21 4.21 -4.36
N PRO A 217 -22.03 3.77 -3.89
CA PRO A 217 -21.51 2.56 -4.48
C PRO A 217 -22.61 1.56 -4.13
N GLU A 218 -23.42 1.21 -5.13
CA GLU A 218 -23.71 -0.20 -5.31
C GLU A 218 -22.38 -0.86 -4.99
N SER A 219 -22.35 -1.62 -3.89
CA SER A 219 -21.23 -2.51 -3.60
C SER A 219 -20.82 -3.08 -4.94
N GLU A 220 -19.74 -2.57 -5.54
CA GLU A 220 -19.28 -3.07 -6.82
C GLU A 220 -18.94 -4.49 -6.50
N THR A 221 -19.89 -5.37 -6.82
CA THR A 221 -19.87 -6.74 -6.35
C THR A 221 -18.59 -7.29 -6.94
N LYS A 222 -17.57 -7.50 -6.10
CA LYS A 222 -16.26 -7.93 -6.56
C LYS A 222 -16.48 -9.07 -7.53
N LEU A 223 -16.00 -8.86 -8.75
CA LEU A 223 -16.36 -9.69 -9.87
C LEU A 223 -16.00 -11.13 -9.52
N THR A 224 -17.00 -11.97 -9.35
CA THR A 224 -16.78 -13.37 -8.96
C THR A 224 -16.50 -14.16 -10.22
N LEU A 225 -15.24 -14.18 -10.64
CA LEU A 225 -14.80 -15.06 -11.72
C LEU A 225 -14.58 -16.48 -11.19
N PRO A 226 -14.95 -17.51 -11.97
CA PRO A 226 -14.61 -18.88 -11.64
C PRO A 226 -13.09 -19.06 -11.56
N PRO A 227 -12.60 -20.07 -10.81
CA PRO A 227 -11.19 -20.43 -10.84
C PRO A 227 -10.78 -20.82 -12.26
N LEU A 228 -9.49 -20.65 -12.59
CA LEU A 228 -8.93 -21.13 -13.85
C LEU A 228 -9.15 -22.64 -13.94
N VAL A 229 -9.68 -23.08 -15.08
CA VAL A 229 -9.82 -24.51 -15.39
C VAL A 229 -8.49 -24.98 -15.95
N GLU A 230 -7.64 -25.51 -15.08
CA GLU A 230 -6.35 -26.09 -15.46
C GLU A 230 -6.56 -27.43 -16.17
N ARG A 231 -5.73 -27.70 -17.17
CA ARG A 231 -5.59 -28.99 -17.85
C ARG A 231 -4.16 -29.51 -17.66
N PRO A 232 -3.77 -29.95 -16.45
CA PRO A 232 -2.38 -30.31 -16.17
C PRO A 232 -1.88 -31.41 -17.09
N ALA A 233 -0.73 -31.18 -17.72
CA ALA A 233 -0.04 -32.15 -18.54
C ALA A 233 1.15 -32.75 -17.77
N ASP A 234 1.39 -34.05 -17.98
CA ASP A 234 2.52 -34.76 -17.39
C ASP A 234 3.68 -34.85 -18.41
N PRO A 235 4.80 -34.14 -18.21
CA PRO A 235 5.91 -34.14 -19.14
C PRO A 235 6.82 -35.39 -19.04
N THR A 236 6.64 -36.27 -18.04
CA THR A 236 7.56 -37.39 -17.78
C THR A 236 7.67 -38.37 -18.94
N ASN A 237 6.58 -38.58 -19.69
CA ASN A 237 6.56 -39.49 -20.84
C ASN A 237 7.15 -38.89 -22.12
N LEU A 238 7.49 -37.60 -22.12
CA LEU A 238 8.01 -36.89 -23.29
C LEU A 238 9.54 -36.78 -23.31
N GLY A 239 10.20 -37.24 -22.25
CA GLY A 239 11.64 -37.14 -22.09
C GLY A 239 12.24 -38.27 -21.27
N THR A 240 13.44 -38.03 -20.79
CA THR A 240 14.16 -38.94 -19.89
C THR A 240 14.38 -38.28 -18.54
N ILE A 241 14.28 -39.06 -17.46
CA ILE A 241 14.52 -38.56 -16.11
C ILE A 241 15.95 -38.93 -15.71
N GLY A 242 16.72 -37.96 -15.23
CA GLY A 242 18.08 -38.20 -14.76
C GLY A 242 18.55 -37.14 -13.76
N PRO A 243 19.69 -37.35 -13.08
CA PRO A 243 20.19 -36.40 -12.08
C PRO A 243 20.48 -35.03 -12.70
N LEU A 244 19.93 -33.96 -12.11
CA LEU A 244 20.11 -32.58 -12.59
C LEU A 244 21.60 -32.18 -12.67
N THR A 245 22.41 -32.64 -11.70
CA THR A 245 23.86 -32.41 -11.68
C THR A 245 24.60 -32.86 -12.94
N LYS A 246 24.11 -33.87 -13.67
CA LYS A 246 24.73 -34.32 -14.91
C LYS A 246 24.57 -33.33 -16.08
N LEU A 247 23.66 -32.37 -15.95
CA LEU A 247 23.36 -31.39 -17.00
C LEU A 247 24.20 -30.10 -16.86
N LYS A 248 24.94 -29.92 -15.75
CA LYS A 248 25.66 -28.68 -15.45
C LYS A 248 26.50 -28.16 -16.62
N GLU A 249 27.38 -28.99 -17.17
CA GLU A 249 28.27 -28.58 -18.26
C GLU A 249 27.50 -28.23 -19.53
N GLU A 250 26.43 -28.98 -19.83
CA GLU A 250 25.58 -28.75 -21.00
C GLU A 250 24.80 -27.43 -20.89
N LEU A 251 24.18 -27.16 -19.74
CA LEU A 251 23.41 -25.94 -19.49
C LEU A 251 24.28 -24.69 -19.58
N LEU A 252 25.44 -24.69 -18.89
CA LEU A 252 26.37 -23.56 -18.89
C LEU A 252 27.01 -23.34 -20.27
N SER A 253 27.32 -24.42 -20.99
CA SER A 253 27.80 -24.33 -22.37
C SER A 253 26.74 -23.74 -23.31
N ALA A 254 25.47 -24.13 -23.13
CA ALA A 254 24.36 -23.59 -23.91
C ALA A 254 24.17 -22.08 -23.66
N ILE A 255 24.22 -21.64 -22.39
CA ILE A 255 24.18 -20.22 -22.03
C ILE A 255 25.32 -19.46 -22.71
N THR A 256 26.56 -19.95 -22.56
CA THR A 256 27.74 -19.32 -23.15
C THR A 256 27.60 -19.17 -24.66
N ALA A 257 27.13 -20.21 -25.35
CA ALA A 257 26.90 -20.18 -26.79
C ALA A 257 25.81 -19.18 -27.19
N ALA A 258 24.71 -19.11 -26.44
CA ALA A 258 23.61 -18.18 -26.69
C ALA A 258 24.06 -16.71 -26.49
N LEU A 259 24.80 -16.42 -25.41
CA LEU A 259 25.33 -15.09 -25.14
C LEU A 259 26.35 -14.65 -26.20
N GLN A 260 27.18 -15.56 -26.71
CA GLN A 260 28.11 -15.27 -27.82
C GLN A 260 27.41 -15.00 -29.15
N ALA A 261 26.24 -15.61 -29.36
CA ALA A 261 25.42 -15.39 -30.56
C ALA A 261 24.55 -14.13 -30.46
N SER A 262 24.42 -13.54 -29.26
CA SER A 262 23.66 -12.32 -29.03
C SER A 262 24.18 -11.15 -29.88
N LYS A 263 23.26 -10.30 -30.35
CA LYS A 263 23.60 -9.07 -31.08
C LYS A 263 24.09 -7.94 -30.16
N SER A 264 24.10 -8.14 -28.85
CA SER A 264 24.58 -7.17 -27.88
C SER A 264 26.11 -7.06 -27.92
N ASN A 265 26.64 -5.83 -27.88
CA ASN A 265 28.09 -5.57 -27.86
C ASN A 265 28.75 -5.95 -26.52
N ASN A 266 27.98 -6.19 -25.47
CA ASN A 266 28.47 -6.60 -24.15
C ASN A 266 27.39 -7.43 -23.42
N PRO A 267 27.23 -8.73 -23.75
CA PRO A 267 26.22 -9.57 -23.11
C PRO A 267 26.53 -9.71 -21.61
N VAL A 268 25.56 -9.38 -20.76
CA VAL A 268 25.65 -9.61 -19.32
C VAL A 268 25.23 -11.05 -19.05
N ASP A 269 26.12 -11.85 -18.47
CA ASP A 269 25.75 -13.19 -18.01
C ASP A 269 24.95 -13.09 -16.71
N CYS A 270 23.64 -12.92 -16.86
CA CYS A 270 22.63 -12.98 -15.81
C CYS A 270 21.84 -14.30 -15.84
N PHE A 271 22.40 -15.34 -16.47
CA PHE A 271 21.75 -16.65 -16.67
C PHE A 271 22.48 -17.74 -15.89
N SER A 272 23.82 -17.79 -16.00
CA SER A 272 24.65 -18.83 -15.39
C SER A 272 24.60 -18.82 -13.86
N GLU A 273 24.46 -17.65 -13.25
CA GLU A 273 24.33 -17.52 -11.80
C GLU A 273 23.14 -18.34 -11.28
N PHE A 274 21.98 -18.20 -11.90
CA PHE A 274 20.77 -18.88 -11.46
C PHE A 274 20.77 -20.36 -11.78
N VAL A 275 21.33 -20.78 -12.92
CA VAL A 275 21.55 -22.21 -13.16
C VAL A 275 22.49 -22.83 -12.12
N ASN A 276 23.56 -22.12 -11.72
CA ASN A 276 24.44 -22.59 -10.67
C ASN A 276 23.71 -22.65 -9.32
N HIS A 277 22.91 -21.64 -8.98
CA HIS A 277 22.11 -21.63 -7.76
C HIS A 277 21.16 -22.83 -7.70
N GLU A 278 20.40 -23.09 -8.77
CA GLU A 278 19.50 -24.24 -8.88
C GLU A 278 20.24 -25.58 -8.75
N LEU A 279 21.43 -25.70 -9.36
CA LEU A 279 22.28 -26.89 -9.24
C LEU A 279 22.87 -27.09 -7.84
N GLU A 280 23.16 -26.01 -7.12
CA GLU A 280 23.68 -26.05 -5.76
C GLU A 280 22.57 -26.42 -4.76
N THR A 281 21.39 -25.82 -4.92
CA THR A 281 20.23 -26.04 -4.05
C THR A 281 19.58 -27.41 -4.31
N HIS A 282 19.39 -27.79 -5.57
CA HIS A 282 18.63 -28.97 -5.97
C HIS A 282 19.45 -30.04 -6.71
N GLY A 283 20.79 -30.00 -6.65
CA GLY A 283 21.64 -30.91 -7.43
C GLY A 283 21.50 -32.41 -7.15
N GLN A 284 20.92 -32.79 -6.01
CA GLN A 284 20.61 -34.18 -5.66
C GLN A 284 19.27 -34.67 -6.21
N GLU A 285 18.49 -33.78 -6.82
CA GLU A 285 17.20 -34.06 -7.44
C GLU A 285 17.35 -34.36 -8.94
N ASN A 286 16.24 -34.74 -9.56
CA ASN A 286 16.19 -35.12 -10.96
C ASN A 286 15.75 -33.96 -11.85
N ALA A 287 16.14 -34.04 -13.11
CA ALA A 287 15.58 -33.25 -14.20
C ALA A 287 14.84 -34.15 -15.18
N ILE A 288 13.74 -33.65 -15.75
CA ILE A 288 13.14 -34.20 -16.97
C ILE A 288 13.84 -33.54 -18.16
N VAL A 289 14.54 -34.33 -18.96
CA VAL A 289 15.23 -33.88 -20.16
C VAL A 289 14.36 -34.17 -21.38
N LEU A 290 13.82 -33.11 -21.97
CA LEU A 290 12.98 -33.14 -23.16
C LEU A 290 13.83 -32.95 -24.43
N PRO A 291 13.59 -33.71 -25.51
CA PRO A 291 14.24 -33.46 -26.79
C PRO A 291 13.80 -32.12 -27.40
N GLY A 292 14.62 -31.53 -28.25
CA GLY A 292 14.25 -30.33 -28.99
C GLY A 292 13.04 -30.56 -29.91
N GLY A 293 12.12 -29.59 -29.96
CA GLY A 293 10.86 -29.70 -30.70
C GLY A 293 9.75 -30.44 -29.95
N THR A 294 9.90 -30.62 -28.63
CA THR A 294 8.86 -31.24 -27.80
C THR A 294 7.60 -30.38 -27.78
N LYS A 295 6.44 -31.05 -27.90
CA LYS A 295 5.13 -30.44 -27.73
C LYS A 295 4.41 -31.06 -26.54
N LEU A 296 3.95 -30.23 -25.62
CA LEU A 296 3.15 -30.61 -24.46
C LEU A 296 1.71 -30.16 -24.70
N ASP A 297 0.76 -31.10 -24.74
CA ASP A 297 -0.67 -30.80 -24.87
C ASP A 297 -1.32 -30.64 -23.49
N GLY A 298 -1.63 -29.39 -23.13
CA GLY A 298 -2.14 -29.00 -21.81
C GLY A 298 -1.23 -28.02 -21.09
N ASP A 299 -1.53 -27.80 -19.82
CA ASP A 299 -0.86 -26.81 -18.97
C ASP A 299 0.34 -27.44 -18.25
N LEU A 300 1.46 -26.73 -18.25
CA LEU A 300 2.63 -27.13 -17.48
C LEU A 300 2.58 -26.48 -16.10
N ILE A 301 2.24 -27.28 -15.10
CA ILE A 301 2.15 -26.83 -13.70
C ILE A 301 3.50 -26.99 -13.03
N LEU A 302 4.28 -25.90 -12.95
CA LEU A 302 5.60 -25.84 -12.30
C LEU A 302 5.44 -25.72 -10.79
N GLU A 303 4.90 -26.77 -10.17
CA GLU A 303 4.76 -26.88 -8.73
C GLU A 303 5.51 -28.10 -8.22
N ASN A 304 6.24 -27.97 -7.11
CA ASN A 304 6.96 -29.10 -6.50
C ASN A 304 6.01 -30.24 -6.08
N PHE A 305 4.75 -29.91 -5.82
CA PHE A 305 3.69 -30.85 -5.49
C PHE A 305 2.88 -31.33 -6.71
N ALA A 306 3.23 -30.90 -7.94
CA ALA A 306 2.65 -31.49 -9.13
C ALA A 306 2.92 -33.01 -9.13
N PRO A 307 1.96 -33.87 -9.52
CA PRO A 307 2.11 -35.32 -9.41
C PRO A 307 3.40 -35.87 -10.07
N TRP A 308 3.77 -35.31 -11.22
CA TRP A 308 4.98 -35.68 -11.95
C TRP A 308 6.28 -35.24 -11.25
N ALA A 309 6.24 -34.10 -10.55
CA ALA A 309 7.40 -33.53 -9.86
C ALA A 309 7.69 -34.30 -8.56
N GLY A 310 6.66 -34.44 -7.71
CA GLY A 310 6.81 -35.06 -6.38
C GLY A 310 7.16 -36.55 -6.43
N GLN A 311 6.59 -37.31 -7.37
CA GLN A 311 6.83 -38.76 -7.47
C GLN A 311 8.27 -39.07 -7.89
N SER A 312 8.84 -38.25 -8.78
CA SER A 312 10.16 -38.48 -9.37
C SER A 312 11.25 -37.58 -8.77
N LYS A 313 10.93 -36.78 -7.73
CA LYS A 313 11.80 -35.74 -7.15
C LYS A 313 12.43 -34.88 -8.24
N VAL A 314 11.58 -34.31 -9.09
CA VAL A 314 12.02 -33.47 -10.20
C VAL A 314 12.04 -32.02 -9.74
N SER A 315 13.22 -31.41 -9.81
CA SER A 315 13.44 -29.99 -9.54
C SER A 315 13.65 -29.17 -10.81
N ALA A 316 13.74 -29.80 -11.98
CA ALA A 316 13.92 -29.10 -13.24
C ALA A 316 13.30 -29.81 -14.45
N ILE A 317 12.83 -29.02 -15.41
CA ILE A 317 12.55 -29.45 -16.77
C ILE A 317 13.55 -28.76 -17.69
N VAL A 318 14.27 -29.55 -18.48
CA VAL A 318 15.29 -29.08 -19.41
C VAL A 318 14.90 -29.50 -20.82
N CYS A 319 14.54 -28.57 -21.69
CA CYS A 319 14.33 -28.82 -23.10
C CYS A 319 15.59 -28.49 -23.91
N LEU A 320 16.12 -29.47 -24.65
CA LEU A 320 17.37 -29.36 -25.42
C LEU A 320 17.22 -28.64 -26.78
N GLY A 321 16.10 -27.96 -27.00
CA GLY A 321 15.81 -27.15 -28.17
C GLY A 321 14.52 -26.36 -27.95
N ASP A 322 13.69 -26.24 -28.99
CA ASP A 322 12.41 -25.54 -28.89
C ASP A 322 11.39 -26.34 -28.06
N LEU A 323 10.56 -25.63 -27.31
CA LEU A 323 9.45 -26.19 -26.52
C LEU A 323 8.14 -25.48 -26.87
N GLU A 324 7.10 -26.26 -27.17
CA GLU A 324 5.73 -25.77 -27.35
C GLU A 324 4.84 -26.34 -26.25
N VAL A 325 4.22 -25.48 -25.46
CA VAL A 325 3.18 -25.83 -24.48
C VAL A 325 1.86 -25.32 -25.02
N ALA A 326 0.98 -26.24 -25.45
CA ALA A 326 -0.36 -25.93 -25.98
C ALA A 326 -1.37 -25.67 -24.84
N GLY A 327 -0.96 -24.80 -23.92
CA GLY A 327 -1.61 -24.47 -22.66
C GLY A 327 -0.84 -23.36 -21.95
N ASP A 328 -1.15 -23.16 -20.68
CA ASP A 328 -0.46 -22.19 -19.84
C ASP A 328 0.72 -22.86 -19.10
N ILE A 329 1.76 -22.09 -18.81
CA ILE A 329 2.76 -22.46 -17.80
C ILE A 329 2.41 -21.72 -16.52
N LEU A 330 2.17 -22.47 -15.44
CA LEU A 330 1.66 -21.95 -14.17
C LEU A 330 2.57 -22.32 -13.01
N ASN A 331 2.98 -21.33 -12.23
CA ASN A 331 3.58 -21.48 -10.91
C ASN A 331 3.01 -20.39 -9.99
N LYS A 332 2.19 -20.80 -9.02
CA LYS A 332 1.49 -19.95 -8.07
C LYS A 332 2.18 -19.92 -6.70
N THR A 333 3.03 -20.91 -6.41
CA THR A 333 3.80 -20.88 -5.16
C THR A 333 4.86 -19.80 -5.23
N LEU A 334 4.78 -18.83 -4.31
CA LEU A 334 5.59 -17.62 -4.32
C LEU A 334 7.09 -17.89 -4.14
N GLU A 335 7.46 -18.91 -3.36
CA GLU A 335 8.84 -19.10 -2.89
C GLU A 335 9.62 -20.17 -3.68
N HIS A 336 8.94 -21.01 -4.46
CA HIS A 336 9.61 -22.13 -5.12
C HIS A 336 8.82 -22.75 -6.29
N GLY A 337 9.53 -23.49 -7.12
CA GLY A 337 8.99 -24.50 -8.03
C GLY A 337 10.08 -25.05 -8.95
N PRO A 338 9.80 -26.07 -9.78
CA PRO A 338 10.80 -26.65 -10.65
C PRO A 338 11.31 -25.64 -11.66
N MET A 339 12.64 -25.56 -11.83
CA MET A 339 13.25 -24.73 -12.87
C MET A 339 12.79 -25.20 -14.26
N LEU A 340 12.41 -24.26 -15.14
CA LEU A 340 12.22 -24.52 -16.56
C LEU A 340 13.39 -23.92 -17.34
N PHE A 341 14.18 -24.76 -18.01
CA PHE A 341 15.24 -24.35 -18.91
C PHE A 341 14.94 -24.78 -20.34
N VAL A 342 14.87 -23.82 -21.27
CA VAL A 342 14.63 -24.06 -22.70
C VAL A 342 15.83 -23.56 -23.49
N LYS A 343 16.56 -24.48 -24.12
CA LYS A 343 17.74 -24.14 -24.93
C LYS A 343 17.40 -23.41 -26.23
N GLY A 344 16.21 -23.66 -26.78
CA GLY A 344 15.68 -22.97 -27.95
C GLY A 344 14.61 -21.94 -27.58
N SER A 345 13.60 -21.80 -28.43
CA SER A 345 12.47 -20.89 -28.21
C SER A 345 11.34 -21.58 -27.46
N LEU A 346 10.60 -20.82 -26.66
CA LEU A 346 9.43 -21.26 -25.92
C LEU A 346 8.16 -20.65 -26.52
N THR A 347 7.22 -21.50 -26.94
CA THR A 347 5.87 -21.08 -27.34
C THR A 347 4.86 -21.55 -26.31
N VAL A 348 4.01 -20.65 -25.83
CA VAL A 348 3.02 -20.91 -24.76
C VAL A 348 1.78 -20.02 -24.95
N ASN A 349 0.67 -20.32 -24.30
CA ASN A 349 -0.45 -19.38 -24.20
C ASN A 349 -0.13 -18.24 -23.23
N SER A 350 -0.26 -18.49 -21.93
CA SER A 350 0.20 -17.59 -20.87
C SER A 350 1.37 -18.21 -20.07
N LEU A 351 2.27 -17.37 -19.58
CA LEU A 351 3.27 -17.72 -18.58
C LEU A 351 2.96 -16.94 -17.30
N HIS A 352 2.36 -17.58 -16.30
CA HIS A 352 2.21 -17.02 -14.96
C HIS A 352 3.12 -17.77 -14.03
N LYS A 353 4.11 -17.08 -13.47
CA LYS A 353 5.09 -17.72 -12.63
C LYS A 353 5.50 -16.84 -11.46
N ALA A 354 5.73 -17.48 -10.33
CA ALA A 354 6.20 -16.86 -9.12
C ALA A 354 7.61 -17.39 -8.77
N GLY A 355 7.76 -18.21 -7.72
CA GLY A 355 9.07 -18.66 -7.22
C GLY A 355 9.87 -19.60 -8.12
N SER A 356 9.34 -20.05 -9.27
CA SER A 356 10.11 -20.90 -10.20
C SER A 356 11.11 -20.09 -11.05
N THR A 357 12.31 -20.63 -11.25
CA THR A 357 13.28 -20.12 -12.22
C THR A 357 12.89 -20.51 -13.65
N VAL A 358 12.73 -19.54 -14.56
CA VAL A 358 12.42 -19.79 -15.98
C VAL A 358 13.49 -19.14 -16.86
N ILE A 359 14.18 -19.96 -17.64
CA ILE A 359 15.27 -19.55 -18.54
C ILE A 359 14.97 -20.03 -19.96
N VAL A 360 14.92 -19.09 -20.91
CA VAL A 360 14.74 -19.35 -22.34
C VAL A 360 15.91 -18.73 -23.10
N LEU A 361 16.69 -19.55 -23.81
CA LEU A 361 17.85 -19.08 -24.56
C LEU A 361 17.52 -18.62 -25.98
N GLY A 362 16.33 -18.93 -26.48
CA GLY A 362 15.76 -18.37 -27.71
C GLY A 362 14.68 -17.32 -27.41
N ASP A 363 13.66 -17.26 -28.28
CA ASP A 363 12.54 -16.34 -28.14
C ASP A 363 11.47 -16.91 -27.20
N LEU A 364 10.80 -16.03 -26.45
CA LEU A 364 9.58 -16.34 -25.71
C LEU A 364 8.36 -15.80 -26.46
N LEU A 365 7.54 -16.70 -26.98
CA LEU A 365 6.32 -16.40 -27.74
C LEU A 365 5.09 -16.82 -26.91
N ALA A 366 4.59 -15.90 -26.11
CA ALA A 366 3.30 -16.05 -25.42
C ALA A 366 2.18 -15.46 -26.31
N SER A 367 1.11 -16.23 -26.54
CA SER A 367 -0.05 -15.70 -27.27
C SER A 367 -0.91 -14.77 -26.39
N GLU A 368 -0.71 -14.82 -25.07
CA GLU A 368 -1.46 -14.08 -24.06
C GLU A 368 -0.50 -13.37 -23.07
N LEU A 369 -0.67 -13.52 -21.75
CA LEU A 369 0.06 -12.75 -20.74
C LEU A 369 1.37 -13.44 -20.31
N VAL A 370 2.37 -12.63 -19.98
CA VAL A 370 3.52 -13.03 -19.18
C VAL A 370 3.46 -12.28 -17.86
N ILE A 371 3.32 -13.01 -16.75
CA ILE A 371 3.19 -12.47 -15.40
C ILE A 371 4.30 -13.07 -14.54
N GLY A 372 5.20 -12.22 -14.06
CA GLY A 372 6.11 -12.52 -12.97
C GLY A 372 5.53 -11.99 -11.66
N GLU A 373 5.38 -12.84 -10.67
CA GLU A 373 4.82 -12.50 -9.36
C GLU A 373 5.83 -12.77 -8.25
N TYR A 374 6.09 -11.78 -7.39
CA TYR A 374 6.95 -11.90 -6.20
C TYR A 374 8.43 -12.19 -6.48
N ASN A 375 9.33 -11.82 -5.57
CA ASN A 375 10.75 -11.66 -5.89
C ASN A 375 11.65 -12.90 -5.72
N ASP A 376 11.09 -14.06 -5.37
CA ASP A 376 11.87 -15.28 -5.09
C ASP A 376 12.20 -16.09 -6.36
N GLY A 377 11.55 -15.81 -7.49
CA GLY A 377 11.87 -16.41 -8.79
C GLY A 377 12.36 -15.38 -9.81
N LEU A 378 12.74 -15.87 -11.01
CA LEU A 378 13.20 -14.99 -12.10
C LEU A 378 12.90 -15.47 -13.53
N LEU A 379 12.71 -14.55 -14.45
CA LEU A 379 12.54 -14.82 -15.87
C LEU A 379 13.76 -14.29 -16.62
N ARG A 380 14.41 -15.16 -17.39
CA ARG A 380 15.48 -14.78 -18.34
C ARG A 380 15.13 -15.23 -19.74
N VAL A 381 15.14 -14.29 -20.68
CA VAL A 381 14.96 -14.55 -22.11
C VAL A 381 16.15 -13.97 -22.86
N ALA A 382 16.93 -14.81 -23.55
CA ALA A 382 18.09 -14.34 -24.31
C ALA A 382 17.72 -13.82 -25.71
N GLY A 383 16.58 -14.26 -26.26
CA GLY A 383 16.00 -13.74 -27.49
C GLY A 383 14.96 -12.63 -27.26
N ASP A 384 14.02 -12.51 -28.19
CA ASP A 384 12.90 -11.59 -28.10
C ASP A 384 11.78 -12.15 -27.22
N LEU A 385 11.01 -11.26 -26.58
CA LEU A 385 9.77 -11.61 -25.89
C LEU A 385 8.59 -11.01 -26.65
N LYS A 386 7.58 -11.83 -27.00
CA LYS A 386 6.31 -11.37 -27.53
C LYS A 386 5.17 -11.89 -26.65
N ALA A 387 4.29 -10.98 -26.24
CA ALA A 387 3.14 -11.26 -25.40
C ALA A 387 2.05 -10.19 -25.62
N ALA A 388 0.84 -10.43 -25.10
CA ALA A 388 -0.19 -9.39 -24.98
C ALA A 388 0.21 -8.31 -23.97
N ALA A 389 0.88 -8.71 -22.88
CA ALA A 389 1.53 -7.84 -21.92
C ALA A 389 2.59 -8.62 -21.11
N LEU A 390 3.61 -7.90 -20.63
CA LEU A 390 4.55 -8.35 -19.61
C LEU A 390 4.28 -7.56 -18.33
N LEU A 391 3.96 -8.26 -17.25
CA LEU A 391 3.61 -7.69 -15.94
C LEU A 391 4.60 -8.24 -14.90
N SER A 392 5.44 -7.37 -14.35
CA SER A 392 6.44 -7.74 -13.32
C SER A 392 6.02 -7.18 -11.97
N LEU A 393 5.36 -8.02 -11.17
CA LEU A 393 4.81 -7.67 -9.86
C LEU A 393 5.88 -7.94 -8.78
N ASP A 394 6.84 -7.03 -8.63
CA ASP A 394 8.05 -7.23 -7.80
C ASP A 394 8.80 -8.50 -8.20
N HIS A 395 9.01 -8.67 -9.51
CA HIS A 395 9.59 -9.89 -10.07
C HIS A 395 10.83 -9.57 -10.90
N ASP A 396 11.84 -10.43 -10.84
CA ASP A 396 13.07 -10.22 -11.61
C ASP A 396 12.91 -10.75 -13.05
N CYS A 397 12.55 -9.85 -13.97
CA CYS A 397 12.43 -10.14 -15.40
C CYS A 397 13.56 -9.50 -16.21
N TYR A 398 14.24 -10.30 -17.03
CA TYR A 398 15.23 -9.81 -17.98
C TYR A 398 15.04 -10.42 -19.37
N VAL A 399 14.98 -9.54 -20.38
CA VAL A 399 14.90 -9.87 -21.81
C VAL A 399 16.09 -9.21 -22.49
N ALA A 400 16.97 -10.01 -23.11
CA ALA A 400 18.16 -9.48 -23.79
C ALA A 400 17.84 -8.94 -25.20
N GLY A 401 16.82 -9.51 -25.86
CA GLY A 401 16.29 -9.04 -27.14
C GLY A 401 15.25 -7.92 -26.98
N GLU A 402 14.33 -7.84 -27.93
CA GLU A 402 13.25 -6.84 -27.92
C GLU A 402 12.03 -7.36 -27.15
N THR A 403 11.50 -6.54 -26.24
CA THR A 403 10.19 -6.78 -25.58
C THR A 403 9.07 -6.21 -26.46
N LYS A 404 8.41 -7.09 -27.22
CA LYS A 404 7.28 -6.80 -28.11
C LYS A 404 5.94 -6.97 -27.37
N ALA A 405 5.80 -6.24 -26.27
CA ALA A 405 4.62 -6.19 -25.43
C ALA A 405 4.61 -4.89 -24.62
N PRO A 406 3.42 -4.34 -24.24
CA PRO A 406 3.34 -3.41 -23.11
C PRO A 406 4.02 -4.03 -21.88
N TYR A 407 4.94 -3.29 -21.28
CA TYR A 407 5.70 -3.74 -20.13
C TYR A 407 5.43 -2.84 -18.94
N PHE A 408 4.99 -3.44 -17.84
CA PHE A 408 4.76 -2.77 -16.57
C PHE A 408 5.57 -3.45 -15.48
N HIS A 409 6.26 -2.64 -14.68
CA HIS A 409 7.10 -3.07 -13.58
C HIS A 409 6.68 -2.33 -12.31
N SER A 410 6.68 -3.02 -11.17
CA SER A 410 6.27 -2.47 -9.88
C SER A 410 7.04 -1.21 -9.47
N ASP A 411 8.32 -1.12 -9.86
CA ASP A 411 9.16 0.03 -9.54
C ASP A 411 8.89 1.25 -10.45
N ASP A 412 8.28 1.05 -11.62
CA ASP A 412 8.16 2.08 -12.66
C ASP A 412 6.75 2.67 -12.75
N CYS A 413 5.74 2.05 -12.13
CA CYS A 413 4.36 2.48 -12.27
C CYS A 413 3.49 2.26 -11.02
N ILE A 414 2.45 3.06 -10.90
CA ILE A 414 1.35 2.83 -9.95
C ILE A 414 0.32 1.98 -10.69
N TRP A 415 0.19 0.71 -10.31
CA TRP A 415 -0.65 -0.26 -11.03
C TRP A 415 -2.09 0.21 -11.25
N ARG A 416 -2.68 0.86 -10.25
CA ARG A 416 -4.06 1.36 -10.29
C ARG A 416 -4.32 2.47 -11.30
N ASP A 417 -3.27 3.11 -11.83
CA ASP A 417 -3.42 4.08 -12.91
C ASP A 417 -3.46 3.40 -14.30
N HIS A 418 -3.12 2.11 -14.37
CA HIS A 418 -3.01 1.36 -15.63
C HIS A 418 -3.92 0.14 -15.72
N LEU A 419 -4.29 -0.46 -14.59
CA LEU A 419 -5.03 -1.71 -14.52
C LEU A 419 -6.45 -1.49 -14.00
N SER A 420 -7.37 -2.27 -14.55
CA SER A 420 -8.79 -2.29 -14.18
C SER A 420 -8.99 -2.65 -12.71
N GLU A 421 -9.92 -1.99 -12.02
CA GLU A 421 -10.27 -2.29 -10.62
C GLU A 421 -10.62 -3.77 -10.37
N HIS A 422 -11.06 -4.51 -11.40
CA HIS A 422 -11.38 -5.93 -11.29
C HIS A 422 -10.19 -6.86 -11.05
N VAL A 423 -8.95 -6.39 -11.25
CA VAL A 423 -7.75 -7.22 -11.03
C VAL A 423 -7.15 -7.05 -9.64
N PHE A 424 -7.75 -6.22 -8.78
CA PHE A 424 -7.32 -6.00 -7.40
C PHE A 424 -8.19 -6.81 -6.42
N SER A 425 -7.54 -7.59 -5.56
CA SER A 425 -8.23 -8.44 -4.57
C SER A 425 -8.68 -7.64 -3.33
N ASP A 426 -8.03 -6.51 -3.04
CA ASP A 426 -8.35 -5.57 -1.96
C ASP A 426 -8.34 -4.13 -2.50
N ASP A 427 -9.23 -3.27 -1.96
CA ASP A 427 -9.26 -1.83 -2.24
C ASP A 427 -8.12 -1.08 -1.53
N ALA A 428 -7.47 -1.73 -0.56
CA ALA A 428 -6.33 -1.20 0.19
C ALA A 428 -4.96 -1.56 -0.42
N ASP A 429 -4.92 -2.56 -1.30
CA ASP A 429 -3.67 -3.01 -1.92
C ASP A 429 -3.48 -2.32 -3.27
N ASP A 430 -2.31 -1.74 -3.50
CA ASP A 430 -1.98 -1.14 -4.80
C ASP A 430 -1.33 -2.16 -5.75
N CYS A 431 -1.06 -3.39 -5.29
CA CYS A 431 -0.60 -4.49 -6.13
C CYS A 431 -1.80 -5.28 -6.71
N PRO A 432 -1.82 -5.59 -8.02
CA PRO A 432 -2.84 -6.44 -8.58
C PRO A 432 -2.64 -7.91 -8.15
N ASP A 433 -3.73 -8.67 -8.12
CA ASP A 433 -3.68 -10.12 -7.92
C ASP A 433 -3.37 -10.80 -9.26
N ALA A 434 -2.24 -11.50 -9.33
CA ALA A 434 -1.79 -12.18 -10.55
C ALA A 434 -2.80 -13.21 -11.08
N GLY A 435 -3.49 -13.90 -10.17
CA GLY A 435 -4.55 -14.84 -10.51
C GLY A 435 -5.78 -14.14 -11.11
N LEU A 436 -6.16 -12.98 -10.57
CA LEU A 436 -7.24 -12.15 -11.12
C LEU A 436 -6.88 -11.58 -12.49
N LEU A 437 -5.64 -11.14 -12.70
CA LEU A 437 -5.14 -10.69 -14.00
C LEU A 437 -5.38 -11.74 -15.07
N LEU A 438 -4.88 -12.96 -14.82
CA LEU A 438 -5.02 -14.06 -15.78
C LEU A 438 -6.50 -14.46 -15.98
N ARG A 439 -7.28 -14.56 -14.91
CA ARG A 439 -8.72 -14.88 -14.99
C ARG A 439 -9.52 -13.84 -15.77
N CYS A 440 -9.29 -12.56 -15.53
CA CYS A 440 -9.97 -11.47 -16.23
C CYS A 440 -9.63 -11.53 -17.73
N PHE A 441 -8.35 -11.69 -18.07
CA PHE A 441 -7.92 -11.80 -19.46
C PHE A 441 -8.56 -13.01 -20.16
N LYS A 442 -8.53 -14.19 -19.52
CA LYS A 442 -9.16 -15.42 -20.06
C LYS A 442 -10.67 -15.30 -20.21
N ALA A 443 -11.32 -14.50 -19.37
CA ALA A 443 -12.76 -14.20 -19.47
C ALA A 443 -13.08 -13.14 -20.54
N GLY A 444 -12.07 -12.59 -21.24
CA GLY A 444 -12.25 -11.52 -22.22
C GLY A 444 -12.59 -10.17 -21.60
N LEU A 445 -12.28 -9.98 -20.32
CA LEU A 445 -12.52 -8.74 -19.59
C LEU A 445 -11.32 -7.80 -19.72
N PRO A 446 -11.56 -6.48 -19.71
CA PRO A 446 -10.47 -5.52 -19.75
C PRO A 446 -9.63 -5.64 -18.47
N ILE A 447 -8.33 -5.89 -18.65
CA ILE A 447 -7.34 -5.84 -17.57
C ILE A 447 -6.65 -4.48 -17.48
N PHE A 448 -6.66 -3.70 -18.56
CA PHE A 448 -6.14 -2.33 -18.60
C PHE A 448 -7.29 -1.34 -18.46
N GLU A 449 -7.04 -0.26 -17.73
CA GLU A 449 -7.94 0.90 -17.73
C GLU A 449 -8.04 1.46 -19.15
N LEU A 450 -9.27 1.79 -19.57
CA LEU A 450 -9.49 2.52 -20.81
C LEU A 450 -9.00 3.94 -20.54
N SER A 451 -7.74 4.23 -20.88
CA SER A 451 -7.29 5.61 -20.91
C SER A 451 -8.22 6.37 -21.84
N GLY A 452 -8.95 7.34 -21.28
CA GLY A 452 -9.64 8.33 -22.06
C GLY A 452 -8.64 8.89 -23.05
N SER A 453 -8.89 8.66 -24.34
CA SER A 453 -8.13 9.22 -25.44
C SER A 453 -7.97 10.74 -25.26
N GLU A 454 -6.73 11.21 -25.15
CA GLU A 454 -6.17 12.54 -25.46
C GLU A 454 -4.88 12.68 -24.61
N HIS A 455 -3.66 12.47 -25.11
CA HIS A 455 -3.02 13.22 -26.19
C HIS A 455 -1.98 12.37 -26.93
N GLN A 456 -2.03 12.42 -28.26
CA GLN A 456 -0.92 12.07 -29.16
C GLN A 456 0.11 13.19 -29.22
#